data_AF-A0A1S3T870-F1
#
_entry.id   AF-A0A1S3T870-F1
#
_cell.length_a   1.000
_cell.length_b   1.000
_cell.length_c   1.000
_cell.angle_alpha   90.00
_cell.angle_beta   90.00
_cell.angle_gamma   90.00
#
_symmetry.space_group_name_H-M   'P 1'
#
loop_
_entity.id
_entity.type
_entity.pdbx_description
1 polymer ?
#
loop_
_entity_poly.entity_id
_entity_poly.type
_entity_poly.pdbx_seq_one_letter_code
_entity_poly.pdbx_strand_id
1 'polypeptide(L)'
;MEAKAVQAFQFSAMMHSTKSEITGPNDSLRMFGGFKKQLFVSSTFHSPRPSTRLQRRTRSLVVACLHNNIPARTLESETFHAPVDEKLILKSKSQEIEPYLNGRCIYLVGMMGSGKTTVGKILSQALSYAFFDSDALVEEEVDGTSVADIFKHYGETFFRTKETEILRKLSMMHRNVISTGGGAVVRPINWKYMHQGISVWLDVPVEALAQRITAVGTDSRPLLNNEPGDAYTKTFMRLSALFEERSEAYANADARVSLENMVAKLGQRDMSDLSPTAIAMEALEQIKGFLMSKDGC
;
A
#
# COMPACT_ATOMS: atom_id res chain seq x y z
N MET A 1 -9.36 -43.95 -7.40
CA MET A 1 -8.28 -43.99 -6.41
C MET A 1 -7.42 -42.76 -6.63
N GLU A 2 -7.71 -41.72 -5.86
CA GLU A 2 -6.96 -40.46 -5.81
C GLU A 2 -5.72 -40.62 -4.93
N ALA A 3 -4.66 -39.90 -5.30
CA ALA A 3 -3.81 -39.19 -4.34
C ALA A 3 -3.04 -38.09 -5.09
N LYS A 4 -3.53 -36.85 -5.03
CA LYS A 4 -2.73 -35.65 -5.29
C LYS A 4 -2.13 -35.22 -3.95
N ALA A 5 -0.82 -35.36 -3.81
CA ALA A 5 -0.07 -34.79 -2.71
C ALA A 5 -0.01 -33.26 -2.88
N VAL A 6 -0.71 -32.53 -2.02
CA VAL A 6 -0.53 -31.08 -1.86
C VAL A 6 0.50 -30.89 -0.75
N GLN A 7 1.71 -30.47 -1.13
CA GLN A 7 2.76 -30.12 -0.18
C GLN A 7 2.45 -28.72 0.34
N ALA A 8 1.87 -28.64 1.55
CA ALA A 8 1.69 -27.40 2.26
C ALA A 8 3.03 -26.96 2.87
N PHE A 9 3.56 -25.81 2.44
CA PHE A 9 4.69 -25.17 3.10
C PHE A 9 4.18 -24.36 4.30
N GLN A 10 4.62 -24.75 5.50
CA GLN A 10 4.38 -24.02 6.74
C GLN A 10 5.54 -23.05 6.98
N PHE A 11 5.23 -21.76 7.15
CA PHE A 11 6.13 -20.81 7.81
C PHE A 11 5.88 -20.87 9.33
N SER A 12 6.93 -21.17 10.10
CA SER A 12 6.87 -21.24 11.57
C SER A 12 7.04 -19.84 12.16
N ALA A 13 6.00 -19.33 12.83
CA ALA A 13 6.09 -18.12 13.65
C ALA A 13 6.66 -18.45 15.03
N MET A 14 7.86 -17.99 15.35
CA MET A 14 8.48 -18.15 16.66
C MET A 14 8.19 -16.91 17.53
N MET A 15 7.38 -17.08 18.58
CA MET A 15 7.10 -16.05 19.58
C MET A 15 8.12 -16.16 20.73
N HIS A 16 9.01 -15.18 20.87
CA HIS A 16 9.84 -15.05 22.07
C HIS A 16 9.10 -14.24 23.15
N SER A 17 8.83 -14.88 24.29
CA SER A 17 8.35 -14.26 25.51
C SER A 17 9.53 -13.88 26.40
N THR A 18 9.76 -12.59 26.62
CA THR A 18 10.69 -12.09 27.64
C THR A 18 9.97 -11.93 28.98
N LYS A 19 10.30 -12.79 29.95
CA LYS A 19 10.03 -12.59 31.38
C LYS A 19 11.15 -11.72 31.97
N SER A 20 10.80 -10.68 32.72
CA SER A 20 11.72 -10.02 33.66
C SER A 20 11.08 -9.96 35.05
N GLU A 21 11.63 -10.75 35.97
CA GLU A 21 11.43 -10.63 37.41
C GLU A 21 12.58 -9.78 37.98
N ILE A 22 12.27 -8.71 38.72
CA ILE A 22 13.22 -8.10 39.68
C ILE A 22 12.46 -7.71 40.95
N THR A 23 12.96 -8.28 42.05
CA THR A 23 12.63 -8.12 43.47
C THR A 23 13.15 -6.79 44.05
N GLY A 24 12.37 -6.12 44.91
CA GLY A 24 12.82 -5.04 45.81
C GLY A 24 13.60 -5.55 47.04
N PRO A 25 14.15 -4.70 47.94
CA PRO A 25 13.30 -3.91 48.87
C PRO A 25 13.84 -2.53 49.35
N ASN A 26 12.92 -1.78 50.03
CA ASN A 26 13.07 -0.64 50.99
C ASN A 26 13.70 0.69 50.48
N ASP A 27 13.20 1.92 50.74
CA ASP A 27 12.45 2.42 51.89
C ASP A 27 11.77 3.80 51.62
N SER A 28 10.64 4.05 52.30
CA SER A 28 10.01 5.33 52.70
C SER A 28 9.48 6.42 51.71
N LEU A 29 8.15 6.43 51.56
CA LEU A 29 7.19 7.53 51.80
C LEU A 29 7.41 8.96 51.25
N ARG A 30 6.51 9.38 50.35
CA ARG A 30 5.64 10.57 50.57
C ARG A 30 4.33 10.47 49.77
N MET A 31 3.23 10.53 50.51
CA MET A 31 1.85 10.59 50.06
C MET A 31 1.49 11.98 49.53
N PHE A 32 0.80 12.07 48.39
CA PHE A 32 -0.33 13.01 48.23
C PHE A 32 -1.36 12.41 47.28
N GLY A 33 -2.62 12.42 47.72
CA GLY A 33 -3.71 11.61 47.20
C GLY A 33 -4.46 12.16 45.99
N GLY A 34 -5.27 11.29 45.40
CA GLY A 34 -6.23 11.60 44.33
C GLY A 34 -6.95 10.36 43.82
N PHE A 35 -7.89 9.84 44.59
CA PHE A 35 -8.84 8.78 44.19
C PHE A 35 -9.69 9.21 42.98
N LYS A 36 -9.89 8.32 41.98
CA LYS A 36 -11.21 7.72 41.64
C LYS A 36 -11.17 6.74 40.45
N LYS A 37 -11.43 5.47 40.79
CA LYS A 37 -12.27 4.45 40.13
C LYS A 37 -12.17 4.22 38.61
N GLN A 38 -11.54 3.09 38.26
CA GLN A 38 -11.93 2.24 37.14
C GLN A 38 -13.32 1.61 37.40
N LEU A 39 -14.15 1.54 36.36
CA LEU A 39 -15.27 0.60 36.30
C LEU A 39 -15.08 -0.29 35.07
N PHE A 40 -14.92 -1.59 35.34
CA PHE A 40 -15.01 -2.66 34.35
C PHE A 40 -16.47 -2.86 33.94
N VAL A 41 -16.72 -3.09 32.66
CA VAL A 41 -17.96 -3.70 32.19
C VAL A 41 -17.62 -4.94 31.38
N SER A 42 -17.98 -6.09 31.94
CA SER A 42 -18.01 -7.40 31.31
C SER A 42 -19.10 -7.45 30.24
N SER A 43 -18.81 -8.03 29.07
CA SER A 43 -19.83 -8.35 28.06
C SER A 43 -20.08 -9.86 28.05
N THR A 44 -21.27 -10.26 28.49
CA THR A 44 -21.80 -11.61 28.29
C THR A 44 -22.74 -11.59 27.08
N PHE A 45 -22.40 -12.39 26.08
CA PHE A 45 -23.23 -12.67 24.90
C PHE A 45 -24.46 -13.49 25.29
N HIS A 46 -25.66 -13.06 24.88
CA HIS A 46 -26.81 -13.93 24.64
C HIS A 46 -27.58 -13.39 23.41
N SER A 47 -27.80 -14.25 22.42
CA SER A 47 -28.70 -13.99 21.28
C SER A 47 -30.16 -14.22 21.68
N PRO A 48 -31.15 -13.58 21.01
CA PRO A 48 -31.87 -14.31 19.97
C PRO A 48 -32.36 -13.45 18.77
N ARG A 49 -32.54 -14.11 17.61
CA ARG A 49 -33.24 -13.59 16.42
C ARG A 49 -34.79 -13.63 16.59
N PRO A 50 -35.63 -13.36 15.57
CA PRO A 50 -36.18 -12.03 15.25
C PRO A 50 -37.73 -12.02 15.27
N SER A 51 -38.35 -10.85 15.41
CA SER A 51 -39.75 -10.69 15.00
C SER A 51 -40.09 -9.26 14.57
N THR A 52 -40.75 -9.20 13.42
CA THR A 52 -41.35 -8.08 12.71
C THR A 52 -42.22 -7.14 13.56
N ARG A 53 -42.04 -5.82 13.41
CA ARG A 53 -43.13 -4.84 13.21
C ARG A 53 -42.58 -3.44 12.92
N LEU A 54 -43.05 -2.85 11.83
CA LEU A 54 -42.90 -1.43 11.51
C LEU A 54 -43.50 -0.56 12.61
N GLN A 55 -42.69 0.34 13.18
CA GLN A 55 -43.19 1.56 13.81
C GLN A 55 -42.33 2.74 13.36
N ARG A 56 -42.94 3.62 12.56
CA ARG A 56 -42.48 4.98 12.30
C ARG A 56 -42.31 5.69 13.64
N ARG A 57 -41.08 6.11 13.97
CA ARG A 57 -40.83 7.12 14.99
C ARG A 57 -40.25 8.36 14.33
N THR A 58 -41.13 9.35 14.13
CA THR A 58 -40.76 10.75 13.95
C THR A 58 -39.99 11.21 15.19
N ARG A 59 -38.73 11.59 15.03
CA ARG A 59 -37.99 12.35 16.05
C ARG A 59 -38.04 13.81 15.67
N SER A 60 -38.76 14.59 16.47
CA SER A 60 -38.70 16.04 16.51
C SER A 60 -37.30 16.46 17.02
N LEU A 61 -36.55 17.18 16.19
CA LEU A 61 -35.33 17.87 16.59
C LEU A 61 -35.76 19.18 17.26
N VAL A 62 -35.50 19.30 18.56
CA VAL A 62 -35.59 20.56 19.29
C VAL A 62 -34.28 21.31 19.04
N VAL A 63 -34.35 22.36 18.23
CA VAL A 63 -33.24 23.31 18.02
C VAL A 63 -33.31 24.34 19.14
N ALA A 64 -32.33 24.33 20.04
CA ALA A 64 -32.14 25.40 21.00
C ALA A 64 -31.35 26.53 20.33
N CYS A 65 -32.03 27.65 20.02
CA CYS A 65 -31.38 28.87 19.55
C CYS A 65 -30.70 29.58 20.71
N LEU A 66 -29.37 29.71 20.68
CA LEU A 66 -28.65 30.69 21.48
C LEU A 66 -28.29 31.86 20.55
N HIS A 67 -28.87 33.03 20.81
CA HIS A 67 -28.49 34.29 20.18
C HIS A 67 -27.04 34.62 20.51
N ASN A 68 -26.21 34.84 19.48
CA ASN A 68 -25.17 35.87 19.48
C ASN A 68 -24.72 36.17 18.05
N ASN A 69 -24.80 37.46 17.69
CA ASN A 69 -24.47 38.04 16.40
C ASN A 69 -22.98 37.88 16.04
N ILE A 70 -22.67 37.26 14.90
CA ILE A 70 -21.39 37.42 14.17
C ILE A 70 -21.72 37.53 12.68
N PRO A 71 -21.22 38.55 11.94
CA PRO A 71 -21.60 38.78 10.55
C PRO A 71 -21.07 37.69 9.62
N ALA A 72 -21.90 37.30 8.66
CA ALA A 72 -21.63 36.30 7.64
C ALA A 72 -20.35 36.66 6.84
N ARG A 73 -19.29 35.89 7.05
CA ARG A 73 -18.21 35.77 6.06
C ARG A 73 -18.59 34.62 5.14
N THR A 74 -18.54 34.90 3.85
CA THR A 74 -18.65 33.94 2.75
C THR A 74 -17.75 32.75 3.05
N LEU A 75 -18.36 31.62 3.44
CA LEU A 75 -17.71 30.34 3.48
C LEU A 75 -17.51 29.91 2.03
N GLU A 76 -16.33 30.17 1.50
CA GLU A 76 -15.83 29.39 0.38
C GLU A 76 -15.91 27.92 0.79
N SER A 77 -16.64 27.14 -0.01
CA SER A 77 -16.86 25.73 0.22
C SER A 77 -15.54 24.98 -0.01
N GLU A 78 -14.70 24.93 1.01
CA GLU A 78 -13.68 23.89 1.10
C GLU A 78 -14.40 22.57 1.36
N THR A 79 -14.66 21.81 0.29
CA THR A 79 -15.13 20.43 0.39
C THR A 79 -14.04 19.58 1.03
N PHE A 80 -14.05 19.51 2.36
CA PHE A 80 -13.38 18.43 3.09
C PHE A 80 -14.17 17.14 2.83
N HIS A 81 -13.79 16.40 1.78
CA HIS A 81 -14.32 15.06 1.56
C HIS A 81 -13.92 14.16 2.74
N ALA A 82 -14.91 13.55 3.39
CA ALA A 82 -14.68 12.74 4.57
C ALA A 82 -13.96 11.42 4.19
N PRO A 83 -13.03 10.90 5.04
CA PRO A 83 -12.34 9.63 4.82
C PRO A 83 -13.26 8.41 4.64
N VAL A 84 -14.52 8.54 5.09
CA VAL A 84 -15.55 7.50 5.00
C VAL A 84 -16.00 7.30 3.55
N ASP A 85 -16.07 8.38 2.75
CA ASP A 85 -16.53 8.31 1.37
C ASP A 85 -15.47 7.65 0.46
N GLU A 86 -14.20 8.00 0.63
CA GLU A 86 -13.11 7.42 -0.18
C GLU A 86 -13.05 5.89 -0.05
N LYS A 87 -13.20 5.38 1.18
CA LYS A 87 -13.17 3.93 1.43
C LYS A 87 -14.36 3.21 0.81
N LEU A 88 -15.55 3.84 0.82
CA LEU A 88 -16.75 3.28 0.20
C LEU A 88 -16.62 3.26 -1.33
N ILE A 89 -16.13 4.35 -1.93
CA ILE A 89 -15.88 4.44 -3.37
C ILE A 89 -14.84 3.41 -3.80
N LEU A 90 -13.72 3.30 -3.07
CA LEU A 90 -12.70 2.29 -3.33
C LEU A 90 -13.29 0.88 -3.29
N LYS A 91 -14.15 0.58 -2.31
CA LYS A 91 -14.79 -0.73 -2.21
C LYS A 91 -15.73 -0.98 -3.40
N SER A 92 -16.56 -0.01 -3.78
CA SER A 92 -17.43 -0.11 -4.97
C SER A 92 -16.63 -0.40 -6.23
N LYS A 93 -15.58 0.40 -6.50
CA LYS A 93 -14.70 0.20 -7.67
C LYS A 93 -14.03 -1.17 -7.68
N SER A 94 -13.62 -1.66 -6.51
CA SER A 94 -13.00 -2.99 -6.41
C SER A 94 -13.98 -4.12 -6.75
N GLN A 95 -15.25 -4.01 -6.35
CA GLN A 95 -16.30 -4.99 -6.63
C GLN A 95 -16.71 -4.99 -8.11
N GLU A 96 -16.63 -3.84 -8.78
CA GLU A 96 -16.91 -3.75 -10.22
C GLU A 96 -15.91 -4.53 -11.06
N ILE A 97 -14.64 -4.58 -10.67
CA ILE A 97 -13.59 -5.26 -11.46
C ILE A 97 -13.36 -6.72 -11.05
N GLU A 98 -13.72 -7.10 -9.81
CA GLU A 98 -13.42 -8.41 -9.24
C GLU A 98 -13.84 -9.60 -10.15
N PRO A 99 -15.03 -9.59 -10.79
CA PRO A 99 -15.43 -10.67 -11.71
C PRO A 99 -14.51 -10.86 -12.92
N TYR A 100 -13.87 -9.78 -13.39
CA TYR A 100 -13.02 -9.78 -14.59
C TYR A 100 -11.56 -10.12 -14.26
N LEU A 101 -11.16 -10.01 -13.00
CA LEU A 101 -9.81 -10.39 -12.56
C LEU A 101 -9.58 -11.89 -12.69
N ASN A 102 -10.61 -12.74 -12.55
CA ASN A 102 -10.49 -14.21 -12.60
C ASN A 102 -9.40 -14.76 -11.67
N GLY A 103 -9.17 -14.11 -10.53
CA GLY A 103 -8.13 -14.48 -9.56
C GLY A 103 -6.69 -14.17 -10.00
N ARG A 104 -6.49 -13.46 -11.12
CA ARG A 104 -5.15 -13.02 -11.55
C ARG A 104 -4.49 -12.13 -10.51
N CYS A 105 -3.18 -12.28 -10.36
CA CYS A 105 -2.38 -11.40 -9.53
C CYS A 105 -2.29 -9.98 -10.14
N ILE A 106 -2.11 -8.97 -9.29
CA ILE A 106 -1.82 -7.59 -9.68
C ILE A 106 -0.37 -7.28 -9.32
N TYR A 107 0.44 -6.86 -10.28
CA TYR A 107 1.84 -6.47 -10.10
C TYR A 107 1.98 -4.97 -10.18
N LEU A 108 2.35 -4.31 -9.09
CA LEU A 108 2.66 -2.89 -9.08
C LEU A 108 4.14 -2.68 -9.45
N VAL A 109 4.38 -2.00 -10.56
CA VAL A 109 5.71 -1.62 -11.05
C VAL A 109 5.87 -0.09 -10.99
N GLY A 110 7.11 0.38 -10.99
CA GLY A 110 7.44 1.81 -10.99
C GLY A 110 8.68 2.12 -10.17
N MET A 111 9.18 3.34 -10.31
CA MET A 111 10.39 3.80 -9.63
C MET A 111 10.29 3.70 -8.10
N MET A 112 11.42 3.57 -7.44
CA MET A 112 11.46 3.59 -5.97
C MET A 112 10.89 4.91 -5.44
N GLY A 113 10.12 4.89 -4.35
CA GLY A 113 9.40 6.07 -3.85
C GLY A 113 8.04 6.35 -4.53
N SER A 114 7.64 5.58 -5.55
CA SER A 114 6.35 5.77 -6.23
C SER A 114 5.11 5.38 -5.41
N GLY A 115 5.29 4.75 -4.25
CA GLY A 115 4.19 4.39 -3.35
C GLY A 115 3.61 2.98 -3.54
N LYS A 116 4.28 2.11 -4.33
CA LYS A 116 3.83 0.73 -4.61
C LYS A 116 3.41 -0.05 -3.37
N THR A 117 4.23 -0.09 -2.32
CA THR A 117 3.90 -0.83 -1.09
C THR A 117 2.63 -0.29 -0.41
N THR A 118 2.47 1.03 -0.35
CA THR A 118 1.29 1.66 0.27
C THR A 118 0.03 1.41 -0.55
N VAL A 119 0.08 1.70 -1.85
CA VAL A 119 -1.04 1.49 -2.78
C VAL A 119 -1.41 0.01 -2.86
N GLY A 120 -0.41 -0.87 -2.91
CA GLY A 120 -0.61 -2.31 -2.99
C GLY A 120 -1.32 -2.88 -1.76
N LYS A 121 -0.97 -2.42 -0.55
CA LYS A 121 -1.69 -2.78 0.67
C LYS A 121 -3.16 -2.34 0.61
N ILE A 122 -3.42 -1.12 0.15
CA ILE A 122 -4.79 -0.60 -0.01
C ILE A 122 -5.59 -1.44 -1.02
N LEU A 123 -5.01 -1.72 -2.19
CA LEU A 123 -5.64 -2.55 -3.23
C LEU A 123 -5.92 -3.96 -2.73
N SER A 124 -4.97 -4.58 -2.03
CA SER A 124 -5.12 -5.94 -1.49
C SER A 124 -6.29 -6.04 -0.52
N GLN A 125 -6.46 -5.04 0.35
CA GLN A 125 -7.59 -4.99 1.29
C GLN A 125 -8.92 -4.79 0.57
N ALA A 126 -8.96 -3.89 -0.43
CA ALA A 126 -10.19 -3.63 -1.19
C ALA A 126 -10.66 -4.90 -1.95
N LEU A 127 -9.72 -5.60 -2.60
CA LEU A 127 -9.97 -6.80 -3.41
C LEU A 127 -10.03 -8.09 -2.59
N SER A 128 -9.74 -8.05 -1.29
CA SER A 128 -9.58 -9.26 -0.45
C SER A 128 -8.54 -10.23 -1.02
N TYR A 129 -7.41 -9.68 -1.47
CA TYR A 129 -6.23 -10.39 -1.98
C TYR A 129 -5.12 -10.36 -0.91
N ALA A 130 -4.17 -11.28 -0.97
CA ALA A 130 -2.97 -11.15 -0.14
C ALA A 130 -2.02 -10.10 -0.73
N PHE A 131 -1.17 -9.51 0.11
CA PHE A 131 -0.15 -8.56 -0.32
C PHE A 131 1.25 -9.15 -0.13
N PHE A 132 2.11 -9.00 -1.14
CA PHE A 132 3.52 -9.35 -1.07
C PHE A 132 4.39 -8.19 -1.56
N ASP A 133 5.56 -8.02 -0.96
CA ASP A 133 6.64 -7.17 -1.47
C ASP A 133 7.75 -8.09 -1.98
N SER A 134 8.09 -8.01 -3.27
CA SER A 134 9.06 -8.93 -3.88
C SER A 134 10.45 -8.77 -3.28
N ASP A 135 10.84 -7.55 -2.90
CA ASP A 135 12.16 -7.29 -2.34
C ASP A 135 12.26 -7.94 -0.95
N ALA A 136 11.20 -7.84 -0.14
CA ALA A 136 11.14 -8.51 1.17
C ALA A 136 11.19 -10.04 1.05
N LEU A 137 10.56 -10.62 0.02
CA LEU A 137 10.64 -12.07 -0.23
C LEU A 137 12.05 -12.51 -0.69
N VAL A 138 12.78 -11.64 -1.40
CA VAL A 138 14.19 -11.89 -1.72
C VAL A 138 15.04 -11.85 -0.44
N GLU A 139 14.84 -10.87 0.44
CA GLU A 139 15.54 -10.81 1.72
C GLU A 139 15.29 -12.07 2.56
N GLU A 140 14.04 -12.53 2.63
CA GLU A 140 13.66 -13.78 3.31
C GLU A 140 14.34 -15.01 2.72
N GLU A 141 14.47 -15.10 1.38
CA GLU A 141 15.17 -16.20 0.72
C GLU A 141 16.68 -16.21 0.95
N VAL A 142 17.27 -15.07 1.31
CA VAL A 142 18.70 -14.91 1.58
C VAL A 142 18.92 -14.74 3.08
N ASP A 143 18.26 -15.59 3.87
CA ASP A 143 18.42 -15.68 5.32
C ASP A 143 18.15 -14.36 6.07
N GLY A 144 17.24 -13.54 5.56
CA GLY A 144 16.90 -12.22 6.11
C GLY A 144 17.93 -11.13 5.81
N THR A 145 18.86 -11.35 4.87
CA THR A 145 19.88 -10.36 4.48
C THR A 145 19.22 -9.20 3.74
N SER A 146 19.47 -7.97 4.18
CA SER A 146 18.88 -6.77 3.57
C SER A 146 19.26 -6.62 2.10
N VAL A 147 18.41 -6.00 1.27
CA VAL A 147 18.75 -5.73 -0.14
C VAL A 147 20.07 -4.96 -0.27
N ALA A 148 20.32 -3.98 0.62
CA ALA A 148 21.56 -3.21 0.60
C ALA A 148 22.80 -4.12 0.82
N ASP A 149 22.71 -5.04 1.78
CA ASP A 149 23.78 -6.00 2.07
C ASP A 149 23.92 -7.05 0.96
N ILE A 150 22.81 -7.49 0.35
CA ILE A 150 22.86 -8.40 -0.80
C ILE A 150 23.65 -7.76 -1.94
N PHE A 151 23.37 -6.50 -2.27
CA PHE A 151 24.10 -5.76 -3.30
C PHE A 151 25.58 -5.61 -2.94
N LYS A 152 25.89 -5.31 -1.66
CA LYS A 152 27.26 -5.11 -1.19
C LYS A 152 28.09 -6.40 -1.22
N HIS A 153 27.52 -7.53 -0.82
CA HIS A 153 28.25 -8.79 -0.63
C HIS A 153 28.19 -9.72 -1.83
N TYR A 154 27.08 -9.73 -2.58
CA TYR A 154 26.85 -10.66 -3.70
C TYR A 154 26.69 -9.95 -5.06
N GLY A 155 26.52 -8.63 -5.06
CA GLY A 155 26.38 -7.83 -6.28
C GLY A 155 24.97 -7.82 -6.87
N GLU A 156 24.73 -6.86 -7.77
CA GLU A 156 23.41 -6.67 -8.39
C GLU A 156 22.97 -7.89 -9.22
N THR A 157 23.88 -8.52 -9.96
CA THR A 157 23.56 -9.69 -10.80
C THR A 157 22.96 -10.85 -10.00
N PHE A 158 23.46 -11.08 -8.79
CA PHE A 158 22.91 -12.07 -7.86
C PHE A 158 21.50 -11.68 -7.42
N PHE A 159 21.33 -10.45 -6.94
CA PHE A 159 20.01 -9.93 -6.54
C PHE A 159 18.98 -10.06 -7.66
N ARG A 160 19.33 -9.65 -8.89
CA ARG A 160 18.44 -9.74 -10.05
C ARG A 160 18.06 -11.18 -10.41
N THR A 161 18.91 -12.14 -10.09
CA THR A 161 18.61 -13.57 -10.27
C THR A 161 17.59 -14.03 -9.24
N LYS A 162 17.75 -13.64 -7.98
CA LYS A 162 16.77 -13.89 -6.91
C LYS A 162 15.43 -13.21 -7.16
N GLU A 163 15.43 -11.96 -7.63
CA GLU A 163 14.23 -11.21 -8.03
C GLU A 163 13.45 -11.97 -9.12
N THR A 164 14.13 -12.50 -10.14
CA THR A 164 13.50 -13.35 -11.17
C THR A 164 12.94 -14.65 -10.60
N GLU A 165 13.64 -15.31 -9.68
CA GLU A 165 13.17 -16.54 -9.03
C GLU A 165 11.89 -16.31 -8.21
N ILE A 166 11.85 -15.22 -7.43
CA ILE A 166 10.68 -14.81 -6.65
C ILE A 166 9.49 -14.49 -7.56
N LEU A 167 9.69 -13.70 -8.62
CA LEU A 167 8.61 -13.37 -9.56
C LEU A 167 8.06 -14.63 -10.25
N ARG A 168 8.92 -15.59 -10.59
CA ARG A 168 8.48 -16.89 -11.12
C ARG A 168 7.57 -17.61 -10.13
N LYS A 169 7.94 -17.67 -8.84
CA LYS A 169 7.11 -18.32 -7.80
C LYS A 169 5.77 -17.60 -7.62
N LEU A 170 5.79 -16.27 -7.54
CA LEU A 170 4.58 -15.45 -7.38
C LEU A 170 3.63 -15.59 -8.58
N SER A 171 4.15 -15.78 -9.80
CA SER A 171 3.32 -16.00 -11.00
C SER A 171 2.50 -17.27 -10.99
N MET A 172 2.89 -18.26 -10.17
CA MET A 172 2.15 -19.51 -10.00
C MET A 172 1.05 -19.40 -8.93
N MET A 173 0.95 -18.26 -8.25
CA MET A 173 -0.06 -17.99 -7.25
C MET A 173 -1.23 -17.19 -7.84
N HIS A 174 -2.32 -17.10 -7.08
CA HIS A 174 -3.53 -16.38 -7.46
C HIS A 174 -3.95 -15.45 -6.33
N ARG A 175 -4.75 -14.43 -6.67
CA ARG A 175 -5.35 -13.49 -5.72
C ARG A 175 -4.34 -12.77 -4.82
N ASN A 176 -3.25 -12.29 -5.44
CA ASN A 176 -2.23 -11.49 -4.77
C ASN A 176 -2.08 -10.11 -5.41
N VAL A 177 -1.73 -9.12 -4.60
CA VAL A 177 -1.17 -7.84 -5.04
C VAL A 177 0.31 -7.83 -4.67
N ILE A 178 1.18 -7.66 -5.67
CA ILE A 178 2.62 -7.73 -5.53
C ILE A 178 3.20 -6.34 -5.78
N SER A 179 3.87 -5.76 -4.78
CA SER A 179 4.78 -4.63 -4.99
C SER A 179 6.12 -5.17 -5.47
N THR A 180 6.57 -4.76 -6.66
CA THR A 180 7.88 -5.19 -7.17
C THR A 180 8.99 -4.21 -6.82
N GLY A 181 10.24 -4.69 -6.79
CA GLY A 181 11.42 -3.83 -6.83
C GLY A 181 11.43 -2.92 -8.06
N GLY A 182 12.04 -1.73 -7.95
CA GLY A 182 12.09 -0.77 -9.06
C GLY A 182 12.97 -1.21 -10.25
N GLY A 183 13.72 -2.31 -10.12
CA GLY A 183 14.51 -2.88 -11.21
C GLY A 183 13.90 -4.16 -11.79
N ALA A 184 12.77 -4.64 -11.26
CA ALA A 184 12.11 -5.87 -11.72
C ALA A 184 11.77 -5.84 -13.21
N VAL A 185 11.57 -4.65 -13.79
CA VAL A 185 11.24 -4.45 -15.21
C VAL A 185 12.42 -4.59 -16.17
N VAL A 186 13.65 -4.57 -15.66
CA VAL A 186 14.88 -4.53 -16.49
C VAL A 186 15.11 -5.84 -17.22
N ARG A 187 14.79 -6.99 -16.60
CA ARG A 187 14.97 -8.30 -17.23
C ARG A 187 13.70 -8.70 -18.01
N PRO A 188 13.78 -8.93 -19.34
CA PRO A 188 12.62 -9.32 -20.13
C PRO A 188 11.89 -10.57 -19.63
N ILE A 189 12.62 -11.52 -19.02
CA ILE A 189 12.02 -12.73 -18.45
C ILE A 189 11.03 -12.43 -17.31
N ASN A 190 11.20 -11.32 -16.58
CA ASN A 190 10.29 -10.95 -15.50
C ASN A 190 8.92 -10.55 -16.04
N TRP A 191 8.86 -9.92 -17.22
CA TRP A 191 7.60 -9.60 -17.90
C TRP A 191 6.80 -10.85 -18.27
N LYS A 192 7.45 -11.95 -18.64
CA LYS A 192 6.78 -13.25 -18.86
C LYS A 192 6.00 -13.72 -17.64
N TYR A 193 6.47 -13.41 -16.43
CA TYR A 193 5.81 -13.77 -15.17
C TYR A 193 4.73 -12.74 -14.80
N MET A 194 5.04 -11.45 -14.90
CA MET A 194 4.11 -10.38 -14.54
C MET A 194 2.88 -10.33 -15.47
N HIS A 195 3.03 -10.61 -16.77
CA HIS A 195 1.92 -10.66 -17.73
C HIS A 195 1.00 -11.88 -17.60
N GLN A 196 1.30 -12.83 -16.71
CA GLN A 196 0.31 -13.85 -16.31
C GLN A 196 -0.76 -13.25 -15.38
N GLY A 197 -0.44 -12.14 -14.72
CA GLY A 197 -1.38 -11.31 -13.96
C GLY A 197 -1.78 -10.06 -14.73
N ILE A 198 -1.93 -8.96 -13.99
CA ILE A 198 -2.14 -7.61 -14.51
C ILE A 198 -1.07 -6.71 -13.93
N SER A 199 -0.26 -6.10 -14.78
CA SER A 199 0.80 -5.18 -14.38
C SER A 199 0.31 -3.73 -14.40
N VAL A 200 0.59 -2.98 -13.34
CA VAL A 200 0.16 -1.59 -13.16
C VAL A 200 1.38 -0.73 -12.86
N TRP A 201 1.68 0.20 -13.75
CA TRP A 201 2.75 1.16 -13.56
C TRP A 201 2.24 2.36 -12.76
N LEU A 202 2.83 2.58 -11.57
CA LEU A 202 2.70 3.84 -10.83
C LEU A 202 3.73 4.84 -11.37
N ASP A 203 3.26 5.71 -12.25
CA ASP A 203 4.04 6.70 -12.96
C ASP A 203 4.05 8.03 -12.18
N VAL A 204 5.21 8.33 -11.61
CA VAL A 204 5.44 9.47 -10.73
C VAL A 204 6.64 10.23 -11.26
N PRO A 205 6.51 11.55 -11.50
CA PRO A 205 7.63 12.38 -11.93
C PRO A 205 8.80 12.32 -10.98
N VAL A 206 10.00 12.43 -11.55
CA VAL A 206 11.27 12.23 -10.85
C VAL A 206 11.47 13.26 -9.74
N GLU A 207 11.00 14.49 -9.93
CA GLU A 207 11.01 15.57 -8.96
C GLU A 207 10.27 15.17 -7.69
N ALA A 208 9.04 14.66 -7.83
CA ALA A 208 8.22 14.21 -6.71
C ALA A 208 8.83 12.98 -6.03
N LEU A 209 9.43 12.06 -6.78
CA LEU A 209 10.17 10.93 -6.22
C LEU A 209 11.36 11.38 -5.38
N ALA A 210 12.16 12.33 -5.90
CA ALA A 210 13.33 12.86 -5.22
C ALA A 210 12.96 13.56 -3.91
N GLN A 211 11.90 14.37 -3.92
CA GLN A 211 11.36 15.00 -2.71
C GLN A 211 10.96 13.95 -1.65
N ARG A 212 10.17 12.95 -2.05
CA ARG A 212 9.70 11.88 -1.15
C ARG A 212 10.86 11.08 -0.54
N ILE A 213 11.87 10.74 -1.34
CA ILE A 213 13.00 9.95 -0.87
C ILE A 213 13.91 10.78 0.03
N THR A 214 14.19 12.03 -0.34
CA THR A 214 15.04 12.93 0.46
C THR A 214 14.46 13.15 1.86
N ALA A 215 13.13 13.22 1.99
CA ALA A 215 12.46 13.35 3.28
C ALA A 215 12.59 12.10 4.18
N VAL A 216 12.76 10.90 3.61
CA VAL A 216 12.81 9.62 4.35
C VAL A 216 14.25 9.11 4.54
N GLY A 217 15.16 9.44 3.63
CA GLY A 217 16.54 8.95 3.59
C GLY A 217 16.77 7.86 2.53
N THR A 218 18.05 7.56 2.29
CA THR A 218 18.52 6.66 1.22
C THR A 218 19.14 5.36 1.72
N ASP A 219 19.18 5.11 3.03
CA ASP A 219 19.95 4.00 3.63
C ASP A 219 19.52 2.62 3.13
N SER A 220 18.22 2.42 2.89
CA SER A 220 17.66 1.18 2.32
C SER A 220 17.71 1.09 0.80
N ARG A 221 18.32 2.09 0.12
CA ARG A 221 18.28 2.25 -1.34
C ARG A 221 19.71 2.22 -1.90
N PRO A 222 20.29 1.02 -2.13
CA PRO A 222 21.71 0.89 -2.50
C PRO A 222 22.09 1.64 -3.79
N LEU A 223 21.13 1.84 -4.70
CA LEU A 223 21.35 2.55 -5.97
C LEU A 223 21.45 4.07 -5.84
N LEU A 224 21.16 4.67 -4.68
CA LEU A 224 21.17 6.13 -4.45
C LEU A 224 22.43 6.64 -3.72
N ASN A 225 23.40 5.77 -3.47
CA ASN A 225 24.67 6.16 -2.86
C ASN A 225 25.65 6.65 -3.94
N ASN A 226 26.52 7.61 -3.61
CA ASN A 226 27.75 7.99 -4.37
C ASN A 226 27.79 9.17 -5.36
N GLU A 227 27.10 10.31 -5.15
CA GLU A 227 27.44 11.56 -5.87
C GLU A 227 27.67 12.76 -4.94
N PRO A 228 28.49 13.77 -5.35
CA PRO A 228 28.65 15.02 -4.62
C PRO A 228 27.41 15.93 -4.79
N GLY A 229 27.01 16.66 -3.75
CA GLY A 229 25.89 17.61 -3.80
C GLY A 229 25.00 17.56 -2.55
N ASP A 230 23.99 18.41 -2.50
CA ASP A 230 22.94 18.29 -1.49
C ASP A 230 22.08 17.03 -1.73
N ALA A 231 21.41 16.57 -0.68
CA ALA A 231 20.69 15.29 -0.70
C ALA A 231 19.61 15.23 -1.77
N TYR A 232 18.93 16.35 -2.06
CA TYR A 232 17.89 16.39 -3.10
C TYR A 232 18.50 16.30 -4.48
N THR A 233 19.48 17.16 -4.81
CA THR A 233 20.11 17.19 -6.14
C THR A 233 20.73 15.84 -6.50
N LYS A 234 21.45 15.22 -5.58
CA LYS A 234 22.02 13.87 -5.75
C LYS A 234 20.94 12.83 -6.04
N THR A 235 19.88 12.82 -5.23
CA THR A 235 18.79 11.86 -5.38
C THR A 235 18.08 12.06 -6.72
N PHE A 236 17.80 13.31 -7.08
CA PHE A 236 17.17 13.68 -8.34
C PHE A 236 18.00 13.21 -9.54
N MET A 237 19.28 13.57 -9.62
CA MET A 237 20.15 13.16 -10.74
C MET A 237 20.19 11.64 -10.91
N ARG A 238 20.33 10.92 -9.79
CA ARG A 238 20.38 9.46 -9.84
C ARG A 238 19.04 8.84 -10.25
N LEU A 239 17.92 9.35 -9.75
CA LEU A 239 16.60 8.89 -10.17
C LEU A 239 16.33 9.21 -11.63
N SER A 240 16.75 10.37 -12.15
CA SER A 240 16.61 10.75 -13.55
C SER A 240 17.34 9.78 -14.46
N ALA A 241 18.60 9.45 -14.16
CA ALA A 241 19.37 8.46 -14.92
C ALA A 241 18.71 7.07 -14.89
N LEU A 242 18.25 6.62 -13.73
CA LEU A 242 17.55 5.34 -13.58
C LEU A 242 16.18 5.33 -14.28
N PHE A 243 15.48 6.47 -14.31
CA PHE A 243 14.20 6.60 -15.00
C PHE A 243 14.39 6.55 -16.51
N GLU A 244 15.39 7.26 -17.04
CA GLU A 244 15.75 7.23 -18.45
C GLU A 244 16.02 5.79 -18.92
N GLU A 245 16.82 5.03 -18.16
CA GLU A 245 17.13 3.61 -18.45
C GLU A 245 15.90 2.69 -18.43
N ARG A 246 14.89 2.99 -17.60
CA ARG A 246 13.79 2.05 -17.29
C ARG A 246 12.43 2.47 -17.83
N SER A 247 12.28 3.71 -18.29
CA SER A 247 11.00 4.30 -18.70
C SER A 247 10.29 3.47 -19.78
N GLU A 248 11.01 3.08 -20.82
CA GLU A 248 10.49 2.20 -21.88
C GLU A 248 10.08 0.84 -21.33
N ALA A 249 10.83 0.29 -20.38
CA ALA A 249 10.50 -0.98 -19.75
C ALA A 249 9.19 -0.87 -18.95
N TYR A 250 9.00 0.18 -18.13
CA TYR A 250 7.76 0.39 -17.39
C TYR A 250 6.53 0.53 -18.29
N ALA A 251 6.70 1.10 -19.49
CA ALA A 251 5.61 1.27 -20.46
C ALA A 251 5.05 -0.05 -20.99
N ASN A 252 5.71 -1.19 -20.75
CA ASN A 252 5.14 -2.50 -21.05
C ASN A 252 4.00 -2.90 -20.10
N ALA A 253 3.76 -2.16 -19.00
CA ALA A 253 2.68 -2.48 -18.08
C ALA A 253 1.29 -2.43 -18.75
N ASP A 254 0.41 -3.33 -18.33
CA ASP A 254 -0.96 -3.44 -18.85
C ASP A 254 -1.81 -2.18 -18.58
N ALA A 255 -1.54 -1.51 -17.45
CA ALA A 255 -2.21 -0.29 -17.03
C ALA A 255 -1.19 0.74 -16.50
N ARG A 256 -1.46 2.04 -16.71
CA ARG A 256 -0.62 3.15 -16.22
C ARG A 256 -1.43 4.12 -15.37
N VAL A 257 -0.94 4.39 -14.17
CA VAL A 257 -1.48 5.42 -13.26
C VAL A 257 -0.50 6.60 -13.26
N SER A 258 -0.80 7.62 -14.06
CA SER A 258 -0.01 8.86 -14.11
C SER A 258 -0.47 9.83 -13.03
N LEU A 259 0.38 10.08 -12.04
CA LEU A 259 0.08 11.04 -10.97
C LEU A 259 -0.02 12.47 -11.49
N GLU A 260 0.74 12.81 -12.54
CA GLU A 260 0.63 14.12 -13.21
C GLU A 260 -0.78 14.33 -13.80
N ASN A 261 -1.27 13.34 -14.54
CA ASN A 261 -2.63 13.39 -15.10
C ASN A 261 -3.70 13.43 -13.99
N MET A 262 -3.47 12.75 -12.86
CA MET A 262 -4.38 12.79 -11.72
C MET A 262 -4.45 14.19 -11.07
N VAL A 263 -3.31 14.84 -10.85
CA VAL A 263 -3.27 16.21 -10.31
C VAL A 263 -4.06 17.16 -11.22
N ALA A 264 -3.81 17.08 -12.54
CA ALA A 264 -4.53 17.89 -13.53
C ALA A 264 -6.05 17.61 -13.52
N LYS A 265 -6.44 16.33 -13.48
CA LYS A 265 -7.85 15.88 -13.46
C LYS A 265 -8.60 16.32 -12.20
N LEU A 266 -7.93 16.32 -11.05
CA LEU A 266 -8.53 16.67 -9.75
C LEU A 266 -8.40 18.18 -9.42
N GLY A 267 -7.74 18.97 -10.26
CA GLY A 267 -7.51 20.39 -10.01
C GLY A 267 -6.65 20.66 -8.78
N GLN A 268 -5.79 19.71 -8.40
CA GLN A 268 -4.89 19.87 -7.26
C GLN A 268 -3.66 20.70 -7.66
N ARG A 269 -3.01 21.34 -6.68
CA ARG A 269 -1.82 22.16 -6.93
C ARG A 269 -0.53 21.35 -6.86
N ASP A 270 -0.49 20.30 -6.03
CA ASP A 270 0.71 19.48 -5.81
C ASP A 270 0.36 17.98 -5.80
N MET A 271 1.31 17.14 -6.19
CA MET A 271 1.24 15.68 -6.09
C MET A 271 1.25 15.18 -4.65
N SER A 272 1.73 15.96 -3.68
CA SER A 272 1.61 15.64 -2.25
C SER A 272 0.16 15.57 -1.78
N ASP A 273 -0.75 16.23 -2.50
CA ASP A 273 -2.18 16.31 -2.16
C ASP A 273 -2.96 15.05 -2.59
N LEU A 274 -2.32 14.18 -3.39
CA LEU A 274 -2.90 12.91 -3.81
C LEU A 274 -2.81 11.88 -2.68
N SER A 275 -3.96 11.52 -2.12
CA SER A 275 -4.04 10.47 -1.11
C SER A 275 -3.66 9.11 -1.72
N PRO A 276 -3.01 8.20 -0.96
CA PRO A 276 -2.77 6.83 -1.43
C PRO A 276 -4.05 6.09 -1.84
N THR A 277 -5.18 6.43 -1.22
CA THR A 277 -6.51 5.91 -1.58
C THR A 277 -6.92 6.40 -2.97
N ALA A 278 -6.71 7.68 -3.30
CA ALA A 278 -7.00 8.22 -4.63
C ALA A 278 -6.17 7.53 -5.72
N ILE A 279 -4.87 7.29 -5.46
CA ILE A 279 -4.00 6.55 -6.37
C ILE A 279 -4.50 5.11 -6.55
N ALA A 280 -4.92 4.44 -5.47
CA ALA A 280 -5.51 3.10 -5.55
C ALA A 280 -6.83 3.09 -6.34
N MET A 281 -7.69 4.10 -6.18
CA MET A 281 -8.92 4.22 -6.95
C MET A 281 -8.65 4.40 -8.46
N GLU A 282 -7.67 5.24 -8.82
CA GLU A 282 -7.26 5.39 -10.22
C GLU A 282 -6.63 4.10 -10.75
N ALA A 283 -5.85 3.37 -9.96
CA ALA A 283 -5.33 2.06 -10.35
C ALA A 283 -6.44 1.06 -10.71
N LEU A 284 -7.53 0.99 -9.92
CA LEU A 284 -8.68 0.15 -10.24
C LEU A 284 -9.37 0.59 -11.54
N GLU A 285 -9.47 1.90 -11.80
CA GLU A 285 -10.04 2.44 -13.03
C GLU A 285 -9.22 2.05 -14.27
N GLN A 286 -7.89 2.17 -14.19
CA GLN A 286 -6.99 1.82 -15.28
C GLN A 286 -6.97 0.30 -15.52
N ILE A 287 -7.00 -0.52 -14.46
CA ILE A 287 -7.18 -1.97 -14.58
C ILE A 287 -8.51 -2.30 -15.27
N LYS A 288 -9.61 -1.64 -14.89
CA LYS A 288 -10.92 -1.82 -15.53
C LYS A 288 -10.84 -1.53 -17.02
N GLY A 289 -10.27 -0.38 -17.40
CA GLY A 289 -10.09 0.00 -18.81
C GLY A 289 -9.33 -1.05 -19.61
N PHE A 290 -8.20 -1.53 -19.07
CA PHE A 290 -7.43 -2.62 -19.67
C PHE A 290 -8.26 -3.90 -19.86
N LEU A 291 -8.94 -4.35 -18.81
CA LEU A 291 -9.76 -5.57 -18.84
C LEU A 291 -10.89 -5.49 -19.88
N MET A 292 -11.62 -4.38 -19.89
CA MET A 292 -12.73 -4.19 -20.84
C MET A 292 -12.25 -4.11 -22.29
N SER A 293 -11.06 -3.57 -22.55
CA SER A 293 -10.47 -3.52 -23.90
C SER A 293 -9.98 -4.87 -24.41
N LYS A 294 -9.62 -5.80 -23.51
CA LYS A 294 -9.20 -7.17 -23.85
C LYS A 294 -10.38 -8.11 -24.06
N ASP A 295 -11.45 -7.94 -23.27
CA ASP A 295 -12.58 -8.87 -23.28
C ASP A 295 -13.60 -8.59 -24.39
N GLY A 296 -13.61 -7.38 -24.99
CA GLY A 296 -14.38 -7.06 -26.18
C GLY A 296 -15.90 -7.04 -26.00
N CYS A 297 -16.55 -5.97 -26.46
CA CYS A 297 -17.92 -6.06 -26.97
C CYS A 297 -18.03 -7.11 -28.08
#